data_AF-A0A2H5WU88-F1
#
_entry.id   AF-A0A2H5WU88-F1
#
_cell.length_a   1.000
_cell.length_b   1.000
_cell.length_c   1.000
_cell.angle_alpha   90.00
_cell.angle_beta   90.00
_cell.angle_gamma   90.00
#
_symmetry.space_group_name_H-M   'P 1'
#
loop_
_entity.id
_entity.type
_entity.pdbx_description
1 polymer ?
#
loop_
_entity_poly.entity_id
_entity_poly.type
_entity_poly.pdbx_seq_one_letter_code
_entity_poly.pdbx_strand_id
1 'polypeptide(L)'
;MGGRGILQGVLPFPHNGRGVGGESILLTLRGQRAFLTGIALGWMLALASAQGWSLRVRGTILEIFYGAGGSTPQYGALHLDSSYFRMNYGPNSSWGTSVILMPAFWSNGRYYQGAPVSWSHRIEGADLVLLLSGSIASLQVNLQVRLLPPRPNELVAYVSASVNGSVPIDNRPGEAFKPVMLSSMHVSSTLWDAQSAYAECSSYAIPSSGWIVYPATSGRLFGLLGGTSAWKPNAPTIEVLLPQPLQITGWVTYSTNPNDDNVGFWAASNQLMHSWSYTLRAAPDRTYRLSGYITLEQYRGNVIGQPITVELRLPGSTTPLRTESVALQLNGYYTLYQVAPGTYDVAFQGAHWLRKVVRNVAVSGCLSGVNASLVNGDVDHDNRIDDADLLAVLFAFGQTGQNLPADLNGDGHVDDADLLIVLFNFGREGE
;
A
#
# COMPACT_ATOMS: atom_id res chain seq x y z
N MET A 1 37.46 -62.93 -14.94
CA MET A 1 36.53 -63.72 -14.11
C MET A 1 35.37 -62.78 -13.79
N GLY A 2 34.10 -63.02 -14.12
CA GLY A 2 33.43 -64.31 -14.36
C GLY A 2 32.40 -64.53 -13.23
N GLY A 3 31.10 -64.61 -13.46
CA GLY A 3 30.37 -64.60 -14.74
C GLY A 3 28.90 -64.18 -14.62
N ARG A 4 28.21 -64.14 -15.77
CA ARG A 4 26.77 -63.87 -15.90
C ARG A 4 25.98 -65.18 -15.91
N GLY A 5 24.77 -65.19 -15.32
CA GLY A 5 23.73 -66.18 -15.62
C GLY A 5 23.06 -65.88 -16.97
N ILE A 6 22.64 -66.92 -17.69
CA ILE A 6 22.38 -66.91 -19.15
C ILE A 6 21.24 -67.88 -19.52
N LEU A 7 20.29 -67.43 -20.37
CA LEU A 7 19.29 -68.20 -21.18
C LEU A 7 18.25 -69.04 -20.38
N GLN A 8 17.07 -69.48 -20.88
CA GLN A 8 16.33 -69.47 -22.17
C GLN A 8 14.80 -69.56 -21.82
N GLY A 9 13.76 -69.48 -22.69
CA GLY A 9 13.60 -69.29 -24.14
C GLY A 9 12.19 -69.70 -24.63
N VAL A 10 11.91 -69.57 -25.95
CA VAL A 10 10.78 -70.19 -26.73
C VAL A 10 9.36 -69.55 -26.66
N LEU A 11 8.70 -69.48 -27.84
CA LEU A 11 7.35 -68.93 -28.15
C LEU A 11 6.32 -70.08 -28.39
N PRO A 12 4.98 -69.85 -28.41
CA PRO A 12 4.28 -69.51 -29.67
C PRO A 12 2.98 -68.62 -29.57
N PHE A 13 2.46 -68.22 -30.75
CA PHE A 13 1.15 -67.61 -31.09
C PHE A 13 -0.07 -68.54 -30.79
N PRO A 14 -1.40 -68.19 -30.95
CA PRO A 14 -2.01 -67.22 -31.92
C PRO A 14 -3.36 -66.48 -31.56
N HIS A 15 -3.93 -65.78 -32.56
CA HIS A 15 -5.35 -65.31 -32.73
C HIS A 15 -5.89 -64.19 -31.79
N ASN A 16 -6.88 -63.34 -32.16
CA ASN A 16 -7.56 -63.03 -33.43
C ASN A 16 -8.22 -61.62 -33.35
N GLY A 17 -8.39 -60.88 -34.46
CA GLY A 17 -9.24 -59.68 -34.48
C GLY A 17 -9.01 -58.69 -35.65
N ARG A 18 -9.93 -58.65 -36.63
CA ARG A 18 -10.10 -57.55 -37.61
C ARG A 18 -10.95 -56.44 -36.96
N GLY A 19 -10.99 -55.17 -37.33
CA GLY A 19 -10.40 -54.41 -38.45
C GLY A 19 -11.19 -53.10 -38.68
N VAL A 20 -10.73 -52.27 -39.64
CA VAL A 20 -11.31 -50.98 -40.15
C VAL A 20 -10.97 -49.75 -39.28
N GLY A 21 -10.53 -48.60 -39.79
CA GLY A 21 -10.14 -48.19 -41.16
C GLY A 21 -9.94 -46.67 -41.18
N GLY A 22 -8.94 -46.14 -41.90
CA GLY A 22 -8.62 -44.70 -41.90
C GLY A 22 -7.66 -44.32 -43.03
N GLU A 23 -8.02 -43.31 -43.80
CA GLU A 23 -7.46 -43.03 -45.13
C GLU A 23 -6.12 -42.28 -45.09
N SER A 24 -5.30 -42.50 -46.12
CA SER A 24 -4.18 -41.61 -46.45
C SER A 24 -4.17 -41.33 -47.95
N ILE A 25 -4.43 -40.07 -48.31
CA ILE A 25 -4.51 -39.61 -49.71
C ILE A 25 -3.12 -39.22 -50.19
N LEU A 26 -2.64 -39.93 -51.21
CA LEU A 26 -1.42 -39.60 -51.95
C LEU A 26 -1.81 -38.77 -53.19
N LEU A 27 -1.31 -37.53 -53.32
CA LEU A 27 -1.50 -36.73 -54.54
C LEU A 27 -0.16 -36.43 -55.22
N THR A 28 -0.06 -36.84 -56.48
CA THR A 28 1.16 -36.83 -57.29
C THR A 28 1.53 -35.43 -57.77
N LEU A 29 2.76 -34.97 -57.49
CA LEU A 29 3.30 -33.72 -58.00
C LEU A 29 3.86 -33.87 -59.43
N ARG A 30 3.37 -33.04 -60.36
CA ARG A 30 4.01 -32.80 -61.66
C ARG A 30 4.44 -31.34 -61.79
N GLY A 31 5.76 -31.14 -61.79
CA GLY A 31 6.52 -30.03 -62.35
C GLY A 31 5.95 -28.61 -62.38
N GLN A 32 6.57 -27.72 -61.61
CA GLN A 32 6.95 -26.37 -62.07
C GLN A 32 8.20 -25.92 -61.30
N ARG A 33 9.18 -25.32 -62.01
CA ARG A 33 10.36 -24.70 -61.37
C ARG A 33 10.02 -23.26 -61.01
N ALA A 34 9.89 -22.99 -59.70
CA ALA A 34 9.91 -21.63 -59.17
C ALA A 34 11.12 -21.48 -58.26
N PHE A 35 12.03 -20.54 -58.59
CA PHE A 35 13.09 -20.14 -57.67
C PHE A 35 12.48 -19.28 -56.56
N LEU A 36 12.28 -19.87 -55.38
CA LEU A 36 11.99 -19.12 -54.16
C LEU A 36 13.29 -18.85 -53.41
N THR A 37 13.76 -17.60 -53.52
CA THR A 37 14.81 -17.05 -52.68
C THR A 37 14.30 -16.97 -51.24
N GLY A 38 14.69 -17.95 -50.42
CA GLY A 38 14.34 -17.98 -49.00
C GLY A 38 15.02 -16.85 -48.22
N ILE A 39 14.35 -15.70 -48.11
CA ILE A 39 14.73 -14.66 -47.15
C ILE A 39 14.25 -15.14 -45.77
N ALA A 40 15.17 -15.65 -44.97
CA ALA A 40 14.90 -15.91 -43.57
C ALA A 40 14.75 -14.58 -42.82
N LEU A 41 13.52 -14.07 -42.70
CA LEU A 41 13.20 -13.04 -41.70
C LEU A 41 13.34 -13.66 -40.31
N GLY A 42 14.56 -13.62 -39.77
CA GLY A 42 14.81 -13.84 -38.36
C GLY A 42 14.19 -12.68 -37.57
N TRP A 43 12.94 -12.85 -37.13
CA TRP A 43 12.34 -11.98 -36.13
C TRP A 43 13.09 -12.15 -34.81
N MET A 44 14.15 -11.38 -34.62
CA MET A 44 14.68 -11.09 -33.29
C MET A 44 13.58 -10.34 -32.54
N LEU A 45 12.78 -11.10 -31.78
CA LEU A 45 12.07 -10.58 -30.63
C LEU A 45 13.14 -10.04 -29.67
N ALA A 46 13.42 -8.74 -29.79
CA ALA A 46 14.12 -8.00 -28.76
C ALA A 46 13.23 -8.02 -27.52
N LEU A 47 13.45 -9.01 -26.65
CA LEU A 47 12.89 -9.03 -25.31
C LEU A 47 13.35 -7.75 -24.62
N ALA A 48 12.46 -6.76 -24.55
CA ALA A 48 12.66 -5.60 -23.70
C ALA A 48 12.94 -6.12 -22.30
N SER A 49 14.09 -5.78 -21.74
CA SER A 49 14.48 -6.24 -20.40
C SER A 49 13.41 -5.77 -19.42
N ALA A 50 12.81 -6.71 -18.69
CA ALA A 50 11.80 -6.39 -17.69
C ALA A 50 12.35 -5.33 -16.71
N GLN A 51 11.54 -4.33 -16.39
CA GLN A 51 11.90 -3.35 -15.37
C GLN A 51 12.04 -4.07 -14.02
N GLY A 52 13.07 -3.72 -13.27
CA GLY A 52 13.34 -4.37 -12.00
C GLY A 52 14.24 -3.55 -11.08
N TRP A 53 14.32 -4.02 -9.85
CA TRP A 53 15.18 -3.45 -8.82
C TRP A 53 16.65 -3.80 -9.06
N SER A 54 17.53 -2.84 -8.80
CA SER A 54 18.96 -3.09 -8.67
C SER A 54 19.53 -2.30 -7.50
N LEU A 55 20.56 -2.85 -6.87
CA LEU A 55 21.14 -2.36 -5.63
C LEU A 55 22.64 -2.18 -5.82
N ARG A 56 23.19 -1.08 -5.27
CA ARG A 56 24.64 -0.83 -5.28
C ARG A 56 25.08 -0.31 -3.91
N VAL A 57 26.13 -0.90 -3.35
CA VAL A 57 26.76 -0.37 -2.14
C VAL A 57 27.88 0.59 -2.54
N ARG A 58 27.89 1.78 -1.94
CA ARG A 58 28.94 2.79 -2.11
C ARG A 58 29.34 3.34 -0.74
N GLY A 59 30.47 2.87 -0.21
CA GLY A 59 30.86 3.15 1.17
C GLY A 59 29.83 2.58 2.14
N THR A 60 29.25 3.41 3.00
CA THR A 60 28.16 3.03 3.92
C THR A 60 26.76 3.21 3.33
N ILE A 61 26.61 3.61 2.06
CA ILE A 61 25.30 3.87 1.45
C ILE A 61 24.88 2.68 0.57
N LEU A 62 23.69 2.15 0.81
CA LEU A 62 22.97 1.27 -0.12
C LEU A 62 22.09 2.13 -1.04
N GLU A 63 22.52 2.27 -2.28
CA GLU A 63 21.81 2.97 -3.35
C GLU A 63 20.80 2.00 -4.01
N ILE A 64 19.55 2.44 -4.17
CA ILE A 64 18.42 1.65 -4.68
C ILE A 64 17.91 2.25 -5.98
N PHE A 65 17.87 1.43 -7.03
CA PHE A 65 17.46 1.83 -8.38
C PHE A 65 16.32 0.94 -8.89
N TYR A 66 15.49 1.50 -9.78
CA TYR A 66 14.46 0.75 -10.48
C TYR A 66 14.41 1.18 -11.94
N GLY A 67 14.39 0.23 -12.88
CA GLY A 67 14.34 0.53 -14.31
C GLY A 67 14.77 -0.65 -15.18
N ALA A 68 15.12 -0.35 -16.43
CA ALA A 68 15.51 -1.34 -17.43
C ALA A 68 16.68 -0.82 -18.30
N GLY A 69 17.60 -1.71 -18.66
CA GLY A 69 18.75 -1.38 -19.50
C GLY A 69 19.63 -0.25 -18.94
N GLY A 70 20.05 0.67 -19.80
CA GLY A 70 20.94 1.79 -19.44
C GLY A 70 20.27 2.96 -18.71
N SER A 71 18.97 2.88 -18.41
CA SER A 71 18.25 3.90 -17.63
C SER A 71 17.67 3.28 -16.37
N THR A 72 18.44 3.37 -15.29
CA THR A 72 18.07 2.92 -13.94
C THR A 72 18.16 4.12 -12.98
N PRO A 73 17.12 4.97 -12.92
CA PRO A 73 17.07 6.06 -11.95
C PRO A 73 17.12 5.54 -10.50
N GLN A 74 17.79 6.30 -9.64
CA GLN A 74 17.87 6.01 -8.21
C GLN A 74 16.60 6.52 -7.52
N TYR A 75 15.96 5.66 -6.74
CA TYR A 75 14.74 5.96 -5.97
C TYR A 75 14.98 6.01 -4.46
N GLY A 76 16.05 5.37 -3.98
CA GLY A 76 16.37 5.31 -2.56
C GLY A 76 17.86 5.35 -2.24
N ALA A 77 18.19 5.81 -1.04
CA ALA A 77 19.52 5.74 -0.46
C ALA A 77 19.39 5.43 1.05
N LEU A 78 19.87 4.26 1.47
CA LEU A 78 19.91 3.85 2.88
C LEU A 78 21.33 3.97 3.42
N HIS A 79 21.54 4.81 4.43
CA HIS A 79 22.79 4.94 5.15
C HIS A 79 22.90 3.82 6.20
N LEU A 80 23.75 2.84 5.94
CA LEU A 80 23.91 1.61 6.73
C LEU A 80 24.61 1.83 8.08
N ASP A 81 25.24 2.99 8.27
CA ASP A 81 25.90 3.41 9.52
C ASP A 81 24.95 4.06 10.53
N SER A 82 23.76 4.47 10.10
CA SER A 82 22.87 5.36 10.85
C SER A 82 21.38 5.02 10.71
N SER A 83 21.00 4.17 9.74
CA SER A 83 19.64 3.81 9.34
C SER A 83 18.79 4.95 8.73
N TYR A 84 19.44 6.03 8.28
CA TYR A 84 18.77 7.11 7.58
C TYR A 84 18.44 6.68 6.16
N PHE A 85 17.15 6.68 5.82
CA PHE A 85 16.64 6.28 4.53
C PHE A 85 16.03 7.47 3.79
N ARG A 86 16.66 7.87 2.68
CA ARG A 86 16.13 8.89 1.78
C ARG A 86 15.37 8.20 0.64
N MET A 87 14.17 8.67 0.37
CA MET A 87 13.32 8.26 -0.75
C MET A 87 13.14 9.46 -1.69
N ASN A 88 12.94 9.21 -2.97
CA ASN A 88 12.55 10.23 -3.94
C ASN A 88 11.44 9.69 -4.87
N TYR A 89 10.79 10.56 -5.63
CA TYR A 89 9.64 10.19 -6.47
C TYR A 89 9.98 9.95 -7.95
N GLY A 90 11.25 9.71 -8.27
CA GLY A 90 11.75 9.39 -9.61
C GLY A 90 12.63 10.47 -10.24
N PRO A 91 12.91 10.38 -11.55
CA PRO A 91 13.97 11.15 -12.23
C PRO A 91 13.90 12.68 -12.09
N ASN A 92 12.71 13.22 -11.84
CA ASN A 92 12.47 14.66 -11.70
C ASN A 92 12.57 15.15 -10.24
N SER A 93 12.75 14.25 -9.28
CA SER A 93 12.89 14.55 -7.85
C SER A 93 14.35 14.77 -7.48
N SER A 94 14.62 15.71 -6.57
CA SER A 94 15.90 15.76 -5.87
C SER A 94 15.89 14.85 -4.64
N TRP A 95 16.94 14.93 -3.83
CA TRP A 95 16.96 14.42 -2.45
C TRP A 95 16.51 15.50 -1.47
N GLY A 96 15.86 15.10 -0.39
CA GLY A 96 15.41 15.98 0.69
C GLY A 96 15.35 15.23 2.01
N THR A 97 14.24 15.41 2.73
CA THR A 97 13.88 14.73 3.98
C THR A 97 14.28 13.25 4.02
N SER A 98 14.95 12.86 5.09
CA SER A 98 15.29 11.48 5.44
C SER A 98 14.27 10.90 6.41
N VAL A 99 13.99 9.60 6.32
CA VAL A 99 13.30 8.83 7.35
C VAL A 99 14.33 8.09 8.19
N ILE A 100 14.28 8.23 9.51
CA ILE A 100 15.11 7.44 10.43
C ILE A 100 14.36 6.14 10.72
N LEU A 101 14.89 5.01 10.25
CA LEU A 101 14.20 3.71 10.34
C LEU A 101 14.35 3.03 11.70
N MET A 102 15.51 3.16 12.34
CA MET A 102 15.68 2.72 13.74
C MET A 102 14.88 3.65 14.67
N PRO A 103 14.30 3.12 15.76
CA PRO A 103 13.58 3.95 16.72
C PRO A 103 14.52 4.96 17.38
N ALA A 104 13.98 6.12 17.75
CA ALA A 104 14.67 7.11 18.57
C ALA A 104 13.95 7.26 19.92
N PHE A 105 14.66 7.38 21.03
CA PHE A 105 14.05 7.40 22.36
C PHE A 105 14.92 8.06 23.42
N TRP A 106 14.29 8.46 24.52
CA TRP A 106 14.95 8.95 25.73
C TRP A 106 14.99 7.85 26.79
N SER A 107 16.18 7.58 27.33
CA SER A 107 16.41 6.60 28.39
C SER A 107 17.47 7.09 29.37
N ASN A 108 17.09 7.19 30.65
CA ASN A 108 17.93 7.67 31.75
C ASN A 108 18.55 9.06 31.46
N GLY A 109 17.78 9.97 30.87
CA GLY A 109 18.21 11.32 30.51
C GLY A 109 19.10 11.39 29.26
N ARG A 110 19.38 10.26 28.59
CA ARG A 110 20.14 10.21 27.34
C ARG A 110 19.22 9.96 26.15
N TYR A 111 19.42 10.72 25.09
CA TYR A 111 18.76 10.52 23.81
C TYR A 111 19.53 9.52 22.93
N TYR A 112 18.79 8.63 22.28
CA TYR A 112 19.27 7.63 21.33
C TYR A 112 18.53 7.84 20.01
N GLN A 113 19.26 7.94 18.89
CA GLN A 113 18.69 8.15 17.55
C GLN A 113 19.63 7.56 16.50
N GLY A 114 19.09 6.73 15.62
CA GLY A 114 19.86 6.05 14.57
C GLY A 114 20.83 4.99 15.13
N ALA A 115 21.20 4.04 14.27
CA ALA A 115 22.24 3.05 14.55
C ALA A 115 22.72 2.38 13.26
N PRO A 116 23.91 1.76 13.25
CA PRO A 116 24.31 0.87 12.18
C PRO A 116 23.35 -0.29 12.01
N VAL A 117 23.09 -0.66 10.75
CA VAL A 117 22.25 -1.79 10.37
C VAL A 117 22.99 -2.72 9.42
N SER A 118 22.97 -4.01 9.75
CA SER A 118 23.20 -5.06 8.76
C SER A 118 21.97 -5.16 7.85
N TRP A 119 22.15 -5.62 6.61
CA TRP A 119 21.05 -5.73 5.66
C TRP A 119 21.16 -6.99 4.79
N SER A 120 20.00 -7.49 4.37
CA SER A 120 19.85 -8.38 3.23
C SER A 120 18.62 -7.98 2.42
N HIS A 121 18.39 -8.58 1.25
CA HIS A 121 17.22 -8.29 0.44
C HIS A 121 16.68 -9.54 -0.24
N ARG A 122 15.44 -9.44 -0.70
CA ARG A 122 14.80 -10.39 -1.63
C ARG A 122 13.82 -9.64 -2.51
N ILE A 123 13.47 -10.23 -3.66
CA ILE A 123 12.40 -9.75 -4.53
C ILE A 123 11.19 -10.64 -4.31
N GLU A 124 10.02 -10.04 -4.04
CA GLU A 124 8.75 -10.75 -3.88
C GLU A 124 7.77 -10.26 -4.94
N GLY A 125 7.53 -11.06 -5.98
CA GLY A 125 6.78 -10.59 -7.16
C GLY A 125 7.55 -9.46 -7.85
N ALA A 126 7.01 -8.24 -7.78
CA ALA A 126 7.66 -7.03 -8.28
C ALA A 126 8.26 -6.15 -7.16
N ASP A 127 8.06 -6.49 -5.89
CA ASP A 127 8.50 -5.69 -4.75
C ASP A 127 9.95 -5.96 -4.38
N LEU A 128 10.67 -4.93 -3.97
CA LEU A 128 11.94 -5.08 -3.25
C LEU A 128 11.67 -5.13 -1.76
N VAL A 129 12.08 -6.21 -1.10
CA VAL A 129 11.99 -6.34 0.36
C VAL A 129 13.38 -6.33 0.96
N LEU A 130 13.73 -5.23 1.62
CA LEU A 130 14.93 -5.12 2.46
C LEU A 130 14.62 -5.69 3.85
N LEU A 131 15.53 -6.49 4.38
CA LEU A 131 15.57 -6.93 5.78
C LEU A 131 16.76 -6.26 6.44
N LEU A 132 16.52 -5.46 7.48
CA LEU A 132 17.58 -4.79 8.23
C LEU A 132 17.58 -5.30 9.67
N SER A 133 18.75 -5.40 10.29
CA SER A 133 18.86 -5.62 11.74
C SER A 133 20.02 -4.84 12.34
N GLY A 134 19.79 -4.30 13.53
CA GLY A 134 20.74 -3.45 14.24
C GLY A 134 20.52 -3.50 15.75
N SER A 135 21.38 -2.79 16.49
CA SER A 135 21.26 -2.64 17.95
C SER A 135 21.37 -1.18 18.35
N ILE A 136 20.51 -0.74 19.26
CA ILE A 136 20.49 0.62 19.82
C ILE A 136 20.25 0.54 21.33
N ALA A 137 21.17 1.08 22.12
CA ALA A 137 21.28 0.76 23.55
C ALA A 137 21.29 -0.78 23.77
N SER A 138 20.41 -1.30 24.61
CA SER A 138 20.19 -2.74 24.85
C SER A 138 19.07 -3.36 23.99
N LEU A 139 18.55 -2.64 23.00
CA LEU A 139 17.49 -3.13 22.10
C LEU A 139 18.10 -3.75 20.83
N GLN A 140 17.68 -4.97 20.50
CA GLN A 140 17.88 -5.56 19.18
C GLN A 140 16.64 -5.29 18.32
N VAL A 141 16.84 -4.63 17.18
CA VAL A 141 15.77 -4.17 16.30
C VAL A 141 15.89 -4.91 14.96
N ASN A 142 14.78 -5.46 14.50
CA ASN A 142 14.64 -6.01 13.15
C ASN A 142 13.62 -5.16 12.39
N LEU A 143 13.94 -4.81 11.15
CA LEU A 143 13.11 -3.99 10.27
C LEU A 143 12.90 -4.71 8.95
N GLN A 144 11.72 -4.57 8.38
CA GLN A 144 11.46 -4.91 6.99
C GLN A 144 10.99 -3.64 6.26
N VAL A 145 11.61 -3.33 5.12
CA VAL A 145 11.18 -2.24 4.23
C VAL A 145 10.82 -2.85 2.88
N ARG A 146 9.52 -2.90 2.56
CA ARG A 146 8.98 -3.36 1.27
C ARG A 146 8.73 -2.14 0.38
N LEU A 147 9.51 -1.97 -0.68
CA LEU A 147 9.34 -0.95 -1.71
C LEU A 147 8.50 -1.51 -2.85
N LEU A 148 7.41 -0.82 -3.18
CA LEU A 148 6.61 -1.11 -4.37
C LEU A 148 7.27 -0.54 -5.63
N PRO A 149 7.08 -1.15 -6.81
CA PRO A 149 7.45 -0.54 -8.08
C PRO A 149 7.02 0.94 -8.16
N PRO A 150 7.93 1.86 -8.52
CA PRO A 150 7.60 3.28 -8.63
C PRO A 150 6.46 3.54 -9.62
N ARG A 151 5.60 4.48 -9.26
CA ARG A 151 4.53 5.02 -10.10
C ARG A 151 4.95 6.40 -10.62
N PRO A 152 4.25 6.96 -11.63
CA PRO A 152 4.53 8.32 -12.09
C PRO A 152 4.47 9.33 -10.93
N ASN A 153 5.62 9.94 -10.62
CA ASN A 153 5.80 10.87 -9.50
C ASN A 153 5.47 10.32 -8.10
N GLU A 154 5.58 9.00 -7.87
CA GLU A 154 5.29 8.40 -6.56
C GLU A 154 6.16 7.16 -6.28
N LEU A 155 6.75 7.12 -5.08
CA LEU A 155 7.36 5.92 -4.51
C LEU A 155 6.72 5.60 -3.16
N VAL A 156 6.29 4.35 -2.97
CA VAL A 156 5.67 3.86 -1.73
C VAL A 156 6.53 2.77 -1.11
N ALA A 157 6.69 2.81 0.20
CA ALA A 157 7.28 1.74 0.99
C ALA A 157 6.43 1.39 2.20
N TYR A 158 6.34 0.10 2.55
CA TYR A 158 5.78 -0.36 3.81
C TYR A 158 6.93 -0.74 4.75
N VAL A 159 6.93 -0.18 5.95
CA VAL A 159 7.90 -0.50 7.00
C VAL A 159 7.20 -1.29 8.10
N SER A 160 7.82 -2.37 8.57
CA SER A 160 7.48 -3.01 9.83
C SER A 160 8.73 -3.23 10.68
N ALA A 161 8.55 -3.23 11.99
CA ALA A 161 9.63 -3.34 12.97
C ALA A 161 9.25 -4.31 14.09
N SER A 162 10.25 -5.01 14.63
CA SER A 162 10.13 -5.73 15.90
C SER A 162 11.37 -5.50 16.77
N VAL A 163 11.15 -5.46 18.09
CA VAL A 163 12.17 -5.14 19.08
C VAL A 163 12.21 -6.18 20.18
N ASN A 164 13.40 -6.76 20.38
CA ASN A 164 13.74 -7.58 21.53
C ASN A 164 14.67 -6.80 22.49
N GLY A 165 14.70 -7.22 23.75
CA GLY A 165 15.37 -6.51 24.84
C GLY A 165 14.45 -5.48 25.52
N SER A 166 15.03 -4.73 26.46
CA SER A 166 14.34 -3.68 27.20
C SER A 166 15.27 -2.52 27.53
N VAL A 167 14.68 -1.34 27.68
CA VAL A 167 15.30 -0.11 28.20
C VAL A 167 14.27 0.60 29.09
N PRO A 168 14.69 1.33 30.14
CA PRO A 168 13.83 2.34 30.77
C PRO A 168 13.47 3.41 29.74
N ILE A 169 12.21 3.81 29.66
CA ILE A 169 11.76 4.92 28.82
C ILE A 169 11.46 6.11 29.72
N ASP A 170 12.05 7.26 29.41
CA ASP A 170 11.87 8.48 30.19
C ASP A 170 10.44 9.01 30.06
N ASN A 171 9.89 9.57 31.14
CA ASN A 171 8.57 10.21 31.12
C ASN A 171 8.61 11.56 30.36
N ARG A 172 8.56 11.48 29.02
CA ARG A 172 8.58 12.63 28.11
C ARG A 172 7.42 12.55 27.10
N PRO A 173 6.19 12.92 27.49
CA PRO A 173 5.03 12.78 26.62
C PRO A 173 5.22 13.41 25.24
N GLY A 174 4.93 12.65 24.18
CA GLY A 174 5.10 13.10 22.80
C GLY A 174 6.52 12.99 22.23
N GLU A 175 7.53 12.56 23.00
CA GLU A 175 8.89 12.32 22.47
C GLU A 175 9.66 11.14 23.09
N ALA A 176 9.09 10.47 24.09
CA ALA A 176 9.73 9.41 24.87
C ALA A 176 10.24 8.23 24.03
N PHE A 177 9.38 7.65 23.17
CA PHE A 177 9.75 6.62 22.20
C PHE A 177 9.15 6.95 20.81
N LYS A 178 9.99 7.06 19.81
CA LYS A 178 9.65 7.47 18.43
C LYS A 178 9.82 6.26 17.49
N PRO A 179 8.75 5.55 17.10
CA PRO A 179 8.82 4.44 16.14
C PRO A 179 9.25 4.87 14.72
N VAL A 180 9.11 6.17 14.40
CA VAL A 180 9.48 6.76 13.11
C VAL A 180 9.70 8.26 13.30
N MET A 181 10.76 8.78 12.68
CA MET A 181 11.11 10.21 12.70
C MET A 181 11.60 10.65 11.32
N LEU A 182 11.10 11.81 10.88
CA LEU A 182 11.60 12.53 9.72
C LEU A 182 12.69 13.50 10.16
N SER A 183 13.77 13.57 9.37
CA SER A 183 14.92 14.45 9.55
C SER A 183 15.12 15.26 8.27
N SER A 184 15.09 16.59 8.36
CA SER A 184 15.14 17.47 7.19
C SER A 184 15.78 18.81 7.53
N MET A 185 15.92 19.69 6.54
CA MET A 185 16.53 21.02 6.68
C MET A 185 15.53 22.13 6.36
N HIS A 186 15.50 23.17 7.20
CA HIS A 186 14.85 24.46 6.92
C HIS A 186 15.56 25.55 7.73
N VAL A 187 16.46 26.29 7.08
CA VAL A 187 17.23 27.40 7.70
C VAL A 187 16.64 28.78 7.40
N SER A 188 15.84 28.91 6.35
CA SER A 188 15.07 30.13 6.03
C SER A 188 13.86 29.82 5.15
N SER A 189 13.00 30.80 4.88
CA SER A 189 11.87 30.66 3.94
C SER A 189 12.28 30.37 2.49
N THR A 190 13.56 30.54 2.14
CA THR A 190 14.11 30.29 0.79
C THR A 190 15.14 29.16 0.74
N LEU A 191 15.68 28.72 1.88
CA LEU A 191 16.69 27.67 1.98
C LEU A 191 16.15 26.54 2.86
N TRP A 192 15.61 25.51 2.20
CA TRP A 192 14.98 24.36 2.84
C TRP A 192 14.95 23.13 1.92
N ASP A 193 14.88 21.97 2.56
CA ASP A 193 14.50 20.67 2.01
C ASP A 193 13.03 20.33 2.30
N ALA A 194 12.46 20.89 3.38
CA ALA A 194 11.05 20.83 3.72
C ALA A 194 10.46 22.24 3.92
N GLN A 195 9.41 22.59 3.18
CA GLN A 195 8.73 23.88 3.25
C GLN A 195 7.86 24.05 4.50
N SER A 196 7.17 22.98 4.91
CA SER A 196 6.24 22.98 6.04
C SER A 196 6.03 21.57 6.58
N ALA A 197 5.52 21.47 7.81
CA ALA A 197 5.09 20.21 8.40
C ALA A 197 3.56 20.11 8.34
N TYR A 198 3.02 18.89 8.36
CA TYR A 198 1.57 18.68 8.51
C TYR A 198 1.27 17.43 9.32
N ALA A 199 0.16 17.47 10.06
CA ALA A 199 -0.41 16.33 10.76
C ALA A 199 -1.93 16.36 10.57
N GLU A 200 -2.50 15.25 10.12
CA GLU A 200 -3.88 15.15 9.68
C GLU A 200 -4.23 16.28 8.68
N CYS A 201 -5.15 17.15 9.07
CA CYS A 201 -5.68 18.25 8.28
C CYS A 201 -5.02 19.60 8.59
N SER A 202 -4.13 19.63 9.58
CA SER A 202 -3.42 20.84 10.01
C SER A 202 -2.06 20.94 9.32
N SER A 203 -1.75 22.14 8.83
CA SER A 203 -0.42 22.50 8.32
C SER A 203 0.25 23.44 9.33
N TYR A 204 1.56 23.26 9.51
CA TYR A 204 2.37 23.97 10.50
C TYR A 204 3.59 24.60 9.82
N ALA A 205 3.80 25.89 10.07
CA ALA A 205 5.04 26.56 9.68
C ALA A 205 6.21 25.98 10.47
N ILE A 206 7.38 25.84 9.83
CA ILE A 206 8.60 25.42 10.50
C ILE A 206 9.26 26.67 11.12
N PRO A 207 9.38 26.78 12.46
CA PRO A 207 10.00 27.94 13.10
C PRO A 207 11.52 27.92 12.90
N SER A 208 12.21 29.02 13.22
CA SER A 208 13.68 29.06 13.22
C SER A 208 14.31 28.23 14.35
N SER A 209 13.57 27.98 15.43
CA SER A 209 13.91 27.04 16.50
C SER A 209 12.67 26.70 17.35
N GLY A 210 12.75 25.62 18.12
CA GLY A 210 11.69 25.21 19.06
C GLY A 210 10.65 24.27 18.45
N TRP A 211 9.50 24.15 19.10
CA TRP A 211 8.45 23.20 18.70
C TRP A 211 7.74 23.62 17.41
N ILE A 212 7.54 22.64 16.52
CA ILE A 212 6.69 22.75 15.32
C ILE A 212 5.20 22.60 15.69
N VAL A 213 4.91 21.68 16.62
CA VAL A 213 3.55 21.39 17.13
C VAL A 213 3.61 21.19 18.64
N TYR A 214 3.08 22.13 19.42
CA TYR A 214 3.02 22.03 20.87
C TYR A 214 1.69 22.57 21.43
N PRO A 215 0.96 21.82 22.27
CA PRO A 215 1.20 20.41 22.62
C PRO A 215 1.12 19.49 21.40
N ALA A 216 1.61 18.26 21.54
CA ALA A 216 1.54 17.26 20.47
C ALA A 216 0.08 16.97 20.06
N THR A 217 -0.15 16.63 18.79
CA THR A 217 -1.48 16.30 18.26
C THR A 217 -1.62 14.80 18.04
N SER A 218 -2.80 14.24 18.26
CA SER A 218 -3.05 12.82 17.96
C SER A 218 -3.41 12.66 16.48
N GLY A 219 -2.79 11.71 15.79
CA GLY A 219 -3.08 11.44 14.38
C GLY A 219 -2.38 10.21 13.82
N ARG A 220 -2.78 9.82 12.61
CA ARG A 220 -2.23 8.72 11.81
C ARG A 220 -1.39 9.23 10.64
N LEU A 221 -1.78 10.32 10.01
CA LEU A 221 -1.13 10.88 8.83
C LEU A 221 -0.28 12.09 9.21
N PHE A 222 1.01 12.08 8.87
CA PHE A 222 1.86 13.26 9.02
C PHE A 222 2.98 13.28 7.98
N GLY A 223 3.56 14.45 7.74
CA GLY A 223 4.67 14.55 6.79
C GLY A 223 5.38 15.90 6.80
N LEU A 224 6.46 15.95 6.03
CA LEU A 224 7.16 17.18 5.69
C LEU A 224 6.95 17.44 4.19
N LEU A 225 6.31 18.56 3.87
CA LEU A 225 6.04 19.00 2.51
C LEU A 225 7.34 19.46 1.86
N GLY A 226 7.68 18.89 0.70
CA GLY A 226 8.85 19.27 -0.10
C GLY A 226 8.55 20.43 -1.04
N GLY A 227 9.14 20.40 -2.23
CA GLY A 227 8.96 21.40 -3.28
C GLY A 227 10.28 22.04 -3.75
N THR A 228 10.19 23.23 -4.34
CA THR A 228 11.34 23.97 -4.88
C THR A 228 11.68 25.19 -4.02
N SER A 229 12.93 25.27 -3.60
CA SER A 229 13.53 26.37 -2.84
C SER A 229 14.73 26.95 -3.60
N ALA A 230 15.34 28.02 -3.09
CA ALA A 230 16.59 28.56 -3.63
C ALA A 230 17.79 27.64 -3.35
N TRP A 231 17.65 26.66 -2.44
CA TRP A 231 18.65 25.65 -2.13
C TRP A 231 18.60 24.48 -3.12
N LYS A 232 17.40 23.99 -3.46
CA LYS A 232 17.21 22.91 -4.44
C LYS A 232 15.81 22.92 -5.08
N PRO A 233 15.68 22.49 -6.35
CA PRO A 233 14.38 22.19 -6.94
C PRO A 233 13.86 20.83 -6.47
N ASN A 234 12.54 20.65 -6.49
CA ASN A 234 11.88 19.35 -6.49
C ASN A 234 12.25 18.40 -5.33
N ALA A 235 12.43 18.93 -4.12
CA ALA A 235 12.58 18.13 -2.92
C ALA A 235 11.31 17.29 -2.68
N PRO A 236 11.42 16.00 -2.32
CA PRO A 236 10.27 15.14 -2.12
C PRO A 236 9.50 15.52 -0.86
N THR A 237 8.18 15.60 -0.98
CA THR A 237 7.27 15.47 0.15
C THR A 237 7.39 14.06 0.68
N ILE A 238 7.75 13.91 1.96
CA ILE A 238 7.82 12.63 2.65
C ILE A 238 6.69 12.56 3.67
N GLU A 239 5.86 11.54 3.49
CA GLU A 239 4.63 11.34 4.25
C GLU A 239 4.63 9.96 4.92
N VAL A 240 4.11 9.91 6.14
CA VAL A 240 3.98 8.73 6.98
C VAL A 240 2.51 8.51 7.29
N LEU A 241 2.00 7.30 7.02
CA LEU A 241 0.70 6.84 7.48
C LEU A 241 0.86 5.70 8.49
N LEU A 242 0.37 5.92 9.70
CA LEU A 242 0.35 4.94 10.79
C LEU A 242 -0.91 4.06 10.73
N PRO A 243 -0.86 2.81 11.21
CA PRO A 243 -2.04 1.94 11.35
C PRO A 243 -3.00 2.43 12.44
N GLN A 244 -2.48 3.07 13.51
CA GLN A 244 -3.23 3.61 14.64
C GLN A 244 -2.71 4.99 15.04
N PRO A 245 -3.52 5.86 15.66
CA PRO A 245 -3.08 7.20 16.04
C PRO A 245 -1.95 7.19 17.07
N LEU A 246 -0.95 8.05 16.88
CA LEU A 246 0.11 8.34 17.85
C LEU A 246 0.21 9.86 18.09
N GLN A 247 1.01 10.26 19.07
CA GLN A 247 1.28 11.67 19.34
C GLN A 247 2.30 12.20 18.33
N ILE A 248 1.90 13.15 17.50
CA ILE A 248 2.71 13.77 16.45
C ILE A 248 3.20 15.14 16.91
N THR A 249 4.50 15.37 16.79
CA THR A 249 5.14 16.65 17.10
C THR A 249 6.47 16.77 16.36
N GLY A 250 7.16 17.89 16.53
CA GLY A 250 8.52 18.06 16.04
C GLY A 250 9.22 19.25 16.64
N TRP A 251 10.52 19.30 16.44
CA TRP A 251 11.43 20.29 17.00
C TRP A 251 12.41 20.76 15.92
N VAL A 252 12.68 22.06 15.92
CA VAL A 252 13.72 22.68 15.11
C VAL A 252 14.87 23.10 16.01
N THR A 253 16.06 22.57 15.74
CA THR A 253 17.29 23.13 16.30
C THR A 253 17.71 24.32 15.45
N TYR A 254 18.13 25.43 16.08
CA TYR A 254 18.62 26.57 15.32
C TYR A 254 19.89 26.20 14.55
N SER A 255 19.87 26.40 13.23
CA SER A 255 21.07 26.39 12.40
C SER A 255 20.93 27.38 11.24
N THR A 256 22.06 27.83 10.73
CA THR A 256 22.20 28.61 9.49
C THR A 256 22.95 27.85 8.40
N ASN A 257 23.39 26.61 8.67
CA ASN A 257 24.07 25.74 7.71
C ASN A 257 23.04 24.87 6.97
N PRO A 258 22.84 25.03 5.65
CA PRO A 258 21.87 24.23 4.89
C PRO A 258 22.29 22.76 4.70
N ASN A 259 23.45 22.35 5.23
CA ASN A 259 23.85 20.94 5.32
C ASN A 259 23.47 20.29 6.66
N ASP A 260 22.92 21.04 7.62
CA ASP A 260 22.41 20.48 8.87
C ASP A 260 20.94 20.09 8.68
N ASP A 261 20.61 18.80 8.89
CA ASP A 261 19.21 18.35 8.99
C ASP A 261 18.63 18.83 10.35
N ASN A 262 18.32 20.12 10.45
CA ASN A 262 17.97 20.83 11.68
C ASN A 262 16.50 20.67 12.12
N VAL A 263 15.65 20.06 11.29
CA VAL A 263 14.22 19.82 11.50
C VAL A 263 13.98 18.35 11.82
N GLY A 264 13.44 18.07 13.01
CA GLY A 264 12.92 16.75 13.38
C GLY A 264 11.39 16.77 13.48
N PHE A 265 10.69 15.82 12.85
CA PHE A 265 9.23 15.69 12.93
C PHE A 265 8.83 14.21 13.01
N TRP A 266 8.05 13.82 14.02
CA TRP A 266 7.89 12.41 14.39
C TRP A 266 6.52 12.09 14.98
N ALA A 267 6.22 10.79 15.01
CA ALA A 267 5.19 10.21 15.86
C ALA A 267 5.84 9.56 17.09
N ALA A 268 5.15 9.57 18.23
CA ALA A 268 5.65 9.08 19.50
C ALA A 268 4.62 8.29 20.32
N SER A 269 5.16 7.35 21.08
CA SER A 269 4.55 6.61 22.17
C SER A 269 5.18 7.05 23.51
N ASN A 270 4.39 7.00 24.59
CA ASN A 270 4.87 7.22 25.96
C ASN A 270 5.49 5.95 26.57
N GLN A 271 5.52 4.84 25.82
CA GLN A 271 6.01 3.52 26.24
C GLN A 271 6.86 2.89 25.13
N LEU A 272 7.76 1.97 25.51
CA LEU A 272 8.51 1.13 24.58
C LEU A 272 7.55 0.33 23.71
N MET A 273 7.64 0.48 22.39
CA MET A 273 6.90 -0.37 21.45
C MET A 273 7.76 -1.58 21.08
N HIS A 274 7.19 -2.78 21.17
CA HIS A 274 7.88 -4.02 20.77
C HIS A 274 7.63 -4.42 19.31
N SER A 275 6.60 -3.86 18.68
CA SER A 275 6.28 -4.04 17.28
C SER A 275 5.51 -2.82 16.76
N TRP A 276 5.76 -2.42 15.51
CA TRP A 276 5.01 -1.38 14.82
C TRP A 276 5.15 -1.49 13.30
N SER A 277 4.31 -0.77 12.58
CA SER A 277 4.38 -0.62 11.13
C SER A 277 3.91 0.77 10.70
N TYR A 278 4.25 1.17 9.48
CA TYR A 278 3.78 2.39 8.83
C TYR A 278 4.01 2.32 7.31
N THR A 279 3.24 3.11 6.57
CA THR A 279 3.48 3.36 5.14
C THR A 279 4.27 4.66 5.00
N LEU A 280 5.26 4.66 4.10
CA LEU A 280 5.97 5.83 3.60
C LEU A 280 5.54 6.13 2.17
N ARG A 281 5.32 7.42 1.87
CA ARG A 281 5.11 7.92 0.50
C ARG A 281 6.10 9.05 0.23
N ALA A 282 6.79 8.97 -0.91
CA ALA A 282 7.59 10.05 -1.48
C ALA A 282 6.95 10.53 -2.79
N ALA A 283 6.67 11.83 -2.89
CA ALA A 283 5.91 12.44 -3.98
C ALA A 283 6.22 13.95 -4.11
N PRO A 284 5.83 14.65 -5.19
CA PRO A 284 5.90 16.10 -5.25
C PRO A 284 4.88 16.77 -4.31
N ASP A 285 3.76 16.11 -4.03
CA ASP A 285 2.62 16.62 -3.28
C ASP A 285 2.37 15.89 -1.95
N ARG A 286 1.61 16.52 -1.05
CA ARG A 286 1.00 15.85 0.09
C ARG A 286 -0.35 15.25 -0.29
N THR A 287 -0.81 14.30 0.51
CA THR A 287 -2.17 13.78 0.41
C THR A 287 -3.10 14.38 1.49
N TYR A 288 -4.37 13.97 1.41
CA TYR A 288 -5.43 14.37 2.32
C TYR A 288 -6.26 13.18 2.82
N ARG A 289 -7.09 13.48 3.81
CA ARG A 289 -8.05 12.57 4.42
C ARG A 289 -9.45 12.88 3.88
N LEU A 290 -10.15 11.87 3.41
CA LEU A 290 -11.55 11.93 2.98
C LEU A 290 -12.42 11.16 3.99
N SER A 291 -13.58 11.69 4.33
CA SER A 291 -14.43 11.14 5.40
C SER A 291 -15.91 11.47 5.20
N GLY A 292 -16.76 10.69 5.86
CA GLY A 292 -18.21 10.85 5.81
C GLY A 292 -18.90 9.75 6.63
N TYR A 293 -20.20 9.64 6.43
CA TYR A 293 -21.06 8.62 7.04
C TYR A 293 -21.70 7.75 5.96
N ILE A 294 -21.73 6.45 6.20
CA ILE A 294 -22.42 5.47 5.36
C ILE A 294 -23.59 4.92 6.16
N THR A 295 -24.81 5.19 5.66
CA THR A 295 -26.03 4.56 6.14
C THR A 295 -26.18 3.21 5.45
N LEU A 296 -26.28 2.15 6.24
CA LEU A 296 -26.61 0.81 5.77
C LEU A 296 -28.13 0.64 5.91
N GLU A 297 -28.87 0.70 4.80
CA GLU A 297 -30.34 0.67 4.87
C GLU A 297 -30.83 -0.68 5.43
N GLN A 298 -31.90 -0.62 6.22
CA GLN A 298 -32.58 -1.76 6.86
C GLN A 298 -31.71 -2.63 7.80
N TYR A 299 -30.43 -2.29 8.02
CA TYR A 299 -29.52 -3.01 8.89
C TYR A 299 -29.69 -2.60 10.36
N ARG A 300 -29.85 -3.60 11.24
CA ARG A 300 -30.05 -3.50 12.69
C ARG A 300 -28.87 -4.05 13.49
N GLY A 301 -28.02 -4.87 12.87
CA GLY A 301 -26.80 -5.39 13.47
C GLY A 301 -25.76 -4.30 13.79
N ASN A 302 -24.63 -4.72 14.35
CA ASN A 302 -23.55 -3.79 14.70
C ASN A 302 -22.85 -3.26 13.44
N VAL A 303 -22.94 -1.95 13.18
CA VAL A 303 -22.23 -1.29 12.08
C VAL A 303 -20.71 -1.22 12.30
N ILE A 304 -20.22 -1.25 13.54
CA ILE A 304 -18.79 -1.10 13.84
C ILE A 304 -18.05 -2.34 13.38
N GLY A 305 -17.08 -2.15 12.48
CA GLY A 305 -16.29 -3.22 11.87
C GLY A 305 -16.82 -3.70 10.53
N GLN A 306 -18.02 -3.27 10.09
CA GLN A 306 -18.55 -3.66 8.79
C GLN A 306 -17.63 -3.19 7.65
N PRO A 307 -17.18 -4.09 6.76
CA PRO A 307 -16.29 -3.74 5.65
C PRO A 307 -17.11 -3.12 4.52
N ILE A 308 -16.68 -1.94 4.07
CA ILE A 308 -17.17 -1.30 2.85
C ILE A 308 -16.02 -1.20 1.86
N THR A 309 -16.22 -1.72 0.66
CA THR A 309 -15.30 -1.50 -0.45
C THR A 309 -15.52 -0.08 -0.97
N VAL A 310 -14.45 0.72 -0.92
CA VAL A 310 -14.42 2.11 -1.40
C VAL A 310 -13.52 2.17 -2.63
N GLU A 311 -14.03 2.77 -3.70
CA GLU A 311 -13.25 3.01 -4.91
C GLU A 311 -13.14 4.51 -5.22
N LEU A 312 -11.93 4.95 -5.54
CA LEU A 312 -11.69 6.26 -6.17
C LEU A 312 -11.61 6.06 -7.68
N ARG A 313 -12.57 6.63 -8.41
CA ARG A 313 -12.65 6.57 -9.88
C ARG A 313 -12.45 7.98 -10.46
N LEU A 314 -11.99 8.09 -11.71
CA LEU A 314 -12.07 9.37 -12.42
C LEU A 314 -13.55 9.73 -12.67
N PRO A 315 -13.93 11.03 -12.71
CA PRO A 315 -15.33 11.42 -12.90
C PRO A 315 -15.94 10.82 -14.18
N GLY A 316 -17.07 10.15 -14.04
CA GLY A 316 -17.75 9.44 -15.14
C GLY A 316 -17.09 8.12 -15.58
N SER A 317 -16.03 7.66 -14.90
CA SER A 317 -15.40 6.36 -15.15
C SER A 317 -15.89 5.29 -14.17
N THR A 318 -16.02 4.05 -14.64
CA THR A 318 -16.25 2.87 -13.79
C THR A 318 -14.96 2.19 -13.37
N THR A 319 -13.79 2.57 -13.92
CA THR A 319 -12.50 1.96 -13.61
C THR A 319 -11.90 2.57 -12.32
N PRO A 320 -11.63 1.76 -11.27
CA PRO A 320 -10.98 2.27 -10.07
C PRO A 320 -9.51 2.63 -10.32
N LEU A 321 -9.10 3.80 -9.83
CA LEU A 321 -7.70 4.18 -9.64
C LEU A 321 -7.12 3.57 -8.36
N ARG A 322 -7.99 3.38 -7.36
CA ARG A 322 -7.70 2.78 -6.06
C ARG A 322 -8.98 2.12 -5.54
N THR A 323 -8.84 0.89 -5.03
CA THR A 323 -9.87 0.16 -4.29
C THR A 323 -9.32 -0.16 -2.91
N GLU A 324 -10.10 0.07 -1.86
CA GLU A 324 -9.72 -0.20 -0.47
C GLU A 324 -10.95 -0.63 0.35
N SER A 325 -10.79 -1.61 1.23
CA SER A 325 -11.84 -1.95 2.21
C SER A 325 -11.65 -1.11 3.46
N VAL A 326 -12.64 -0.27 3.78
CA VAL A 326 -12.68 0.49 5.05
C VAL A 326 -13.63 -0.19 6.03
N ALA A 327 -13.21 -0.33 7.29
CA ALA A 327 -14.11 -0.74 8.36
C ALA A 327 -14.90 0.47 8.87
N LEU A 328 -16.23 0.36 8.93
CA LEU A 328 -17.08 1.38 9.52
C LEU A 328 -16.82 1.51 11.03
N GLN A 329 -16.90 2.75 11.51
CA GLN A 329 -16.78 3.12 12.91
C GLN A 329 -18.18 3.41 13.48
N LEU A 330 -18.24 3.99 14.68
CA LEU A 330 -19.49 4.36 15.33
C LEU A 330 -20.39 5.19 14.38
N ASN A 331 -21.68 4.84 14.33
CA ASN A 331 -22.70 5.46 13.48
C ASN A 331 -22.40 5.42 11.96
N GLY A 332 -21.61 4.44 11.49
CA GLY A 332 -21.26 4.32 10.07
C GLY A 332 -20.23 5.35 9.59
N TYR A 333 -19.52 6.02 10.50
CA TYR A 333 -18.44 6.92 10.13
C TYR A 333 -17.28 6.14 9.48
N TYR A 334 -16.72 6.66 8.38
CA TYR A 334 -15.56 6.06 7.72
C TYR A 334 -14.48 7.11 7.45
N THR A 335 -13.28 6.65 7.13
CA THR A 335 -12.15 7.53 6.78
C THR A 335 -11.22 6.84 5.81
N LEU A 336 -10.97 7.49 4.67
CA LEU A 336 -9.96 7.12 3.69
C LEU A 336 -8.77 8.07 3.81
N TYR A 337 -7.57 7.51 4.00
CA TYR A 337 -6.32 8.28 4.08
C TYR A 337 -5.58 8.27 2.75
N GLN A 338 -4.60 9.14 2.58
CA GLN A 338 -3.75 9.21 1.39
C GLN A 338 -4.50 9.43 0.07
N VAL A 339 -5.54 10.26 0.09
CA VAL A 339 -6.23 10.71 -1.12
C VAL A 339 -5.44 11.87 -1.73
N ALA A 340 -4.96 11.69 -2.96
CA ALA A 340 -4.24 12.74 -3.68
C ALA A 340 -5.17 13.91 -4.05
N PRO A 341 -4.64 15.11 -4.33
CA PRO A 341 -5.44 16.22 -4.83
C PRO A 341 -6.05 15.87 -6.20
N GLY A 342 -7.34 16.13 -6.41
CA GLY A 342 -8.04 15.78 -7.64
C GLY A 342 -9.55 15.86 -7.52
N THR A 343 -10.27 15.47 -8.57
CA THR A 343 -11.72 15.27 -8.53
C THR A 343 -12.01 13.81 -8.81
N TYR A 344 -12.86 13.19 -8.00
CA TYR A 344 -13.15 11.76 -8.07
C TYR A 344 -14.64 11.48 -8.04
N ASP A 345 -15.04 10.38 -8.67
CA ASP A 345 -16.27 9.69 -8.31
C ASP A 345 -15.90 8.65 -7.23
N VAL A 346 -16.55 8.72 -6.07
CA VAL A 346 -16.26 7.84 -4.92
C VAL A 346 -17.36 6.81 -4.82
N ALA A 347 -17.04 5.55 -5.14
CA ALA A 347 -18.00 4.45 -5.10
C ALA A 347 -17.89 3.66 -3.79
N PHE A 348 -19.03 3.21 -3.28
CA PHE A 348 -19.16 2.44 -2.05
C PHE A 348 -19.99 1.17 -2.33
N GLN A 349 -19.47 0.01 -1.95
CA GLN A 349 -20.16 -1.29 -2.02
C GLN A 349 -20.03 -1.97 -0.65
N GLY A 350 -21.13 -2.47 -0.09
CA GLY A 350 -21.08 -3.30 1.11
C GLY A 350 -20.87 -4.78 0.80
N ALA A 351 -21.35 -5.65 1.69
CA ALA A 351 -21.69 -7.01 1.30
C ALA A 351 -22.98 -6.95 0.48
N HIS A 352 -24.14 -7.18 1.12
CA HIS A 352 -25.45 -7.30 0.49
C HIS A 352 -26.17 -5.97 0.16
N TRP A 353 -25.40 -4.90 -0.11
CA TRP A 353 -25.96 -3.60 -0.49
C TRP A 353 -25.44 -3.11 -1.84
N LEU A 354 -26.37 -2.64 -2.67
CA LEU A 354 -26.14 -2.00 -3.96
C LEU A 354 -25.11 -0.88 -3.90
N ARG A 355 -24.32 -0.74 -4.99
CA ARG A 355 -23.31 0.31 -5.10
C ARG A 355 -23.92 1.70 -5.07
N LYS A 356 -23.28 2.59 -4.31
CA LYS A 356 -23.56 4.03 -4.34
C LYS A 356 -22.36 4.81 -4.81
N VAL A 357 -22.54 5.76 -5.74
CA VAL A 357 -21.46 6.64 -6.23
C VAL A 357 -21.74 8.09 -5.84
N VAL A 358 -20.84 8.67 -5.04
CA VAL A 358 -20.81 10.12 -4.78
C VAL A 358 -19.94 10.76 -5.85
N ARG A 359 -20.56 11.49 -6.79
CA ARG A 359 -19.90 12.02 -7.98
C ARG A 359 -19.23 13.37 -7.77
N ASN A 360 -18.19 13.65 -8.56
CA ASN A 360 -17.50 14.94 -8.65
C ASN A 360 -16.97 15.47 -7.30
N VAL A 361 -16.47 14.57 -6.44
CA VAL A 361 -15.87 14.89 -5.14
C VAL A 361 -14.52 15.58 -5.37
N ALA A 362 -14.49 16.90 -5.21
CA ALA A 362 -13.28 17.70 -5.35
C ALA A 362 -12.44 17.69 -4.05
N VAL A 363 -11.25 17.09 -4.14
CA VAL A 363 -10.26 16.97 -3.05
C VAL A 363 -9.14 17.98 -3.29
N SER A 364 -9.19 19.11 -2.57
CA SER A 364 -8.14 20.13 -2.52
C SER A 364 -7.52 20.30 -1.13
N GLY A 365 -8.04 19.55 -0.15
CA GLY A 365 -7.68 19.55 1.26
C GLY A 365 -8.31 18.33 1.94
N CYS A 366 -8.23 18.26 3.27
CA CYS A 366 -9.07 17.30 4.00
C CYS A 366 -10.55 17.56 3.73
N LEU A 367 -11.31 16.51 3.47
CA LEU A 367 -12.72 16.57 3.15
C LEU A 367 -13.56 15.70 4.09
N SER A 368 -14.70 16.25 4.53
CA SER A 368 -15.71 15.57 5.34
C SER A 368 -17.08 15.74 4.70
N GLY A 369 -18.02 14.85 5.03
CA GLY A 369 -19.39 14.89 4.51
C GLY A 369 -19.57 14.20 3.14
N VAL A 370 -18.61 13.38 2.71
CA VAL A 370 -18.79 12.48 1.56
C VAL A 370 -19.66 11.31 2.02
N ASN A 371 -20.96 11.55 2.12
CA ASN A 371 -21.91 10.61 2.74
C ASN A 371 -22.58 9.73 1.67
N ALA A 372 -22.94 8.51 2.06
CA ALA A 372 -23.67 7.57 1.22
C ALA A 372 -24.80 6.88 2.01
N SER A 373 -25.84 6.44 1.29
CA SER A 373 -26.83 5.49 1.77
C SER A 373 -26.80 4.30 0.82
N LEU A 374 -26.57 3.10 1.34
CA LEU A 374 -26.50 1.86 0.55
C LEU A 374 -27.82 1.11 0.70
N VAL A 375 -28.43 0.76 -0.42
CA VAL A 375 -29.72 0.06 -0.49
C VAL A 375 -29.48 -1.45 -0.35
N ASN A 376 -30.17 -2.09 0.59
CA ASN A 376 -29.95 -3.49 0.97
C ASN A 376 -30.78 -4.46 0.08
N GLY A 377 -30.26 -5.65 -0.18
CA GLY A 377 -30.94 -6.71 -0.94
C GLY A 377 -30.15 -7.30 -2.13
N ASP A 378 -28.91 -6.87 -2.35
CA ASP A 378 -27.97 -7.32 -3.41
C ASP A 378 -27.14 -8.50 -2.88
N VAL A 379 -27.79 -9.64 -2.68
CA VAL A 379 -27.30 -10.80 -1.90
C VAL A 379 -26.26 -11.61 -2.69
N ASP A 380 -26.37 -11.66 -4.02
CA ASP A 380 -25.39 -12.35 -4.87
C ASP A 380 -24.24 -11.45 -5.38
N HIS A 381 -24.37 -10.13 -5.18
CA HIS A 381 -23.43 -9.07 -5.52
C HIS A 381 -23.32 -8.74 -7.02
N ASP A 382 -24.32 -9.05 -7.85
CA ASP A 382 -24.36 -8.60 -9.26
C ASP A 382 -24.64 -7.09 -9.43
N ASN A 383 -25.01 -6.39 -8.33
CA ASN A 383 -25.39 -4.98 -8.28
C ASN A 383 -26.81 -4.68 -8.83
N ARG A 384 -27.71 -5.65 -8.70
CA ARG A 384 -29.18 -5.56 -8.82
C ARG A 384 -29.84 -6.13 -7.57
N ILE A 385 -31.17 -6.08 -7.56
CA ILE A 385 -32.01 -6.76 -6.57
C ILE A 385 -33.14 -7.42 -7.35
N ASP A 386 -33.03 -8.72 -7.62
CA ASP A 386 -33.99 -9.47 -8.44
C ASP A 386 -34.38 -10.85 -7.87
N ASP A 387 -34.84 -11.78 -8.73
CA ASP A 387 -35.27 -13.10 -8.29
C ASP A 387 -34.10 -14.03 -7.90
N ALA A 388 -32.86 -13.74 -8.31
CA ALA A 388 -31.67 -14.42 -7.81
C ALA A 388 -31.46 -14.15 -6.30
N ASP A 389 -31.54 -12.89 -5.88
CA ASP A 389 -31.45 -12.48 -4.47
C ASP A 389 -32.57 -13.07 -3.62
N LEU A 390 -33.80 -13.03 -4.16
CA LEU A 390 -34.96 -13.60 -3.50
C LEU A 390 -34.80 -15.12 -3.27
N LEU A 391 -34.27 -15.83 -4.27
CA LEU A 391 -33.96 -17.26 -4.16
C LEU A 391 -32.81 -17.52 -3.18
N ALA A 392 -31.79 -16.66 -3.13
CA ALA A 392 -30.69 -16.77 -2.16
C ALA A 392 -31.19 -16.71 -0.71
N VAL A 393 -32.10 -15.76 -0.40
CA VAL A 393 -32.76 -15.70 0.92
C VAL A 393 -33.63 -16.92 1.17
N LEU A 394 -34.45 -17.34 0.19
CA LEU A 394 -35.34 -18.50 0.33
C LEU A 394 -34.58 -19.83 0.55
N PHE A 395 -33.40 -20.02 -0.05
CA PHE A 395 -32.57 -21.20 0.20
C PHE A 395 -31.87 -21.18 1.56
N ALA A 396 -31.68 -19.99 2.15
CA ALA A 396 -31.13 -19.82 3.49
C ALA A 396 -32.19 -19.71 4.60
N PHE A 397 -33.47 -19.69 4.25
CA PHE A 397 -34.57 -19.42 5.18
C PHE A 397 -34.58 -20.39 6.39
N GLY A 398 -34.70 -19.83 7.59
CA GLY A 398 -34.64 -20.55 8.86
C GLY A 398 -33.23 -20.88 9.36
N GLN A 399 -32.16 -20.46 8.66
CA GLN A 399 -30.81 -20.51 9.20
C GLN A 399 -30.63 -19.50 10.35
N THR A 400 -29.74 -19.82 11.29
CA THR A 400 -29.40 -18.98 12.43
C THR A 400 -27.90 -19.01 12.68
N GLY A 401 -27.30 -17.89 13.08
CA GLY A 401 -25.85 -17.82 13.31
C GLY A 401 -25.28 -16.41 13.25
N GLN A 402 -24.03 -16.32 12.79
CA GLN A 402 -23.33 -15.07 12.53
C GLN A 402 -22.73 -15.12 11.13
N ASN A 403 -22.68 -13.97 10.45
CA ASN A 403 -22.12 -13.84 9.09
C ASN A 403 -22.85 -14.71 8.04
N LEU A 404 -24.17 -14.86 8.17
CA LEU A 404 -24.99 -15.47 7.14
C LEU A 404 -25.18 -14.44 6.00
N PRO A 405 -24.84 -14.73 4.73
CA PRO A 405 -24.98 -13.75 3.65
C PRO A 405 -26.42 -13.30 3.40
N ALA A 406 -27.40 -14.13 3.76
CA ALA A 406 -28.84 -13.84 3.65
C ALA A 406 -29.46 -13.22 4.92
N ASP A 407 -28.70 -13.02 6.00
CA ASP A 407 -29.13 -12.22 7.17
C ASP A 407 -28.91 -10.74 6.81
N LEU A 408 -29.90 -10.20 6.09
CA LEU A 408 -29.84 -8.88 5.48
C LEU A 408 -29.98 -7.79 6.54
N ASN A 409 -30.80 -8.06 7.56
CA ASN A 409 -31.05 -7.13 8.65
C ASN A 409 -29.98 -7.22 9.77
N GLY A 410 -29.26 -8.33 9.91
CA GLY A 410 -28.14 -8.51 10.83
C GLY A 410 -28.55 -8.88 12.26
N ASP A 411 -29.69 -9.55 12.46
CA ASP A 411 -30.16 -9.99 13.77
C ASP A 411 -29.77 -11.44 14.14
N GLY A 412 -29.13 -12.16 13.21
CA GLY A 412 -28.64 -13.53 13.40
C GLY A 412 -29.62 -14.61 12.94
N HIS A 413 -30.74 -14.23 12.34
CA HIS A 413 -31.72 -15.12 11.71
C HIS A 413 -31.81 -14.82 10.20
N VAL A 414 -32.28 -15.79 9.41
CA VAL A 414 -32.71 -15.57 8.02
C VAL A 414 -34.19 -15.88 7.95
N ASP A 415 -35.04 -14.85 7.92
CA ASP A 415 -36.49 -15.01 8.00
C ASP A 415 -37.29 -14.08 7.06
N ASP A 416 -38.57 -13.85 7.37
CA ASP A 416 -39.44 -13.01 6.54
C ASP A 416 -39.07 -11.53 6.60
N ALA A 417 -38.31 -11.07 7.60
CA ALA A 417 -37.75 -9.71 7.62
C ALA A 417 -36.72 -9.51 6.49
N ASP A 418 -35.86 -10.49 6.24
CA ASP A 418 -34.85 -10.44 5.18
C ASP A 418 -35.49 -10.59 3.80
N LEU A 419 -36.47 -11.49 3.67
CA LEU A 419 -37.29 -11.62 2.47
C LEU A 419 -37.95 -10.29 2.09
N LEU A 420 -38.50 -9.57 3.09
CA LEU A 420 -39.12 -8.26 2.89
C LEU A 420 -38.11 -7.18 2.50
N ILE A 421 -36.84 -7.26 2.92
CA ILE A 421 -35.79 -6.34 2.46
C ILE A 421 -35.59 -6.44 0.95
N VAL A 422 -35.43 -7.66 0.42
CA VAL A 422 -35.33 -7.90 -1.05
C VAL A 422 -36.60 -7.42 -1.74
N LEU A 423 -37.78 -7.81 -1.26
CA LEU A 423 -39.05 -7.48 -1.91
C LEU A 423 -39.38 -5.97 -1.93
N PHE A 424 -38.99 -5.20 -0.90
CA PHE A 424 -39.17 -3.73 -0.90
C PHE A 424 -38.20 -2.98 -1.82
N ASN A 425 -37.08 -3.61 -2.18
CA ASN A 425 -36.05 -3.03 -3.04
C ASN A 425 -35.96 -3.70 -4.43
N PHE A 426 -36.86 -4.65 -4.73
CA PHE A 426 -36.89 -5.43 -5.96
C PHE A 426 -36.93 -4.56 -7.22
N GLY A 427 -36.12 -4.92 -8.21
CA GLY A 427 -35.94 -4.19 -9.46
C GLY A 427 -35.08 -2.92 -9.36
N ARG A 428 -34.40 -2.68 -8.24
CA ARG A 428 -33.38 -1.62 -8.15
C ARG A 428 -32.03 -2.11 -8.68
N GLU A 429 -31.26 -1.19 -9.24
CA GLU A 429 -29.87 -1.38 -9.66
C GLU A 429 -28.97 -0.37 -8.92
N GLY A 430 -27.72 -0.75 -8.67
CA GLY A 430 -26.71 0.15 -8.09
C GLY A 430 -25.94 0.94 -9.16
N GLU A 431 -25.08 1.85 -8.71
CA GLU A 431 -24.43 2.89 -9.54
C GLU A 431 -23.02 2.59 -10.11
#